data_AF-A0A914JGU4-F1
#
_entry.id   AF-A0A914JGU4-F1
#
_cell.length_a   1.000
_cell.length_b   1.000
_cell.length_c   1.000
_cell.angle_alpha   90.00
_cell.angle_beta   90.00
_cell.angle_gamma   90.00
#
_symmetry.space_group_name_H-M   'P 1'
#
loop_
_entity.id
_entity.type
_entity.pdbx_description
1 polymer ?
#
loop_
_entity_poly.entity_id
_entity_poly.type
_entity_poly.pdbx_seq_one_letter_code
_entity_poly.pdbx_strand_id
1 'polypeptide(L)'
;MKLLLVFIFLFPVIVVGKVDEFAFRELHVFFQKADHNHDRYLDKQELGQFVDRFMKRLPGIINGVQASKDAIEGGKVLSDELFNRFDKDKDGKLSFRGSLLRKSEATNFSNMLEKVLINLVHEISNKRPPFPEVNPFASDGRKKRNADTPPTISS
;
A
#
# COMPACT_ATOMS: atom_id res chain seq x y z
N MET A 1 -45.04 24.85 -31.90
CA MET A 1 -45.08 24.08 -30.64
C MET A 1 -44.56 22.68 -30.93
N LYS A 2 -43.57 22.06 -30.28
CA LYS A 2 -42.70 22.36 -29.14
C LYS A 2 -41.36 21.67 -29.46
N LEU A 3 -40.25 22.40 -29.35
CA LEU A 3 -38.89 21.87 -29.42
C LEU A 3 -38.58 21.24 -28.05
N LEU A 4 -38.52 19.91 -27.97
CA LEU A 4 -38.17 19.20 -26.73
C LEU A 4 -36.65 19.00 -26.70
N LEU A 5 -35.94 19.95 -26.12
CA LEU A 5 -34.53 19.81 -25.73
C LEU A 5 -34.43 18.76 -24.63
N VAL A 6 -34.07 17.53 -24.98
CA VAL A 6 -33.66 16.50 -24.01
C VAL A 6 -32.24 16.83 -23.59
N PHE A 7 -32.10 17.58 -22.50
CA PHE A 7 -30.83 17.74 -21.80
C PHE A 7 -30.46 16.39 -21.17
N ILE A 8 -29.70 15.57 -21.92
CA ILE A 8 -28.98 14.44 -21.34
C ILE A 8 -27.87 15.06 -20.49
N PHE A 9 -28.12 15.21 -19.20
CA PHE A 9 -27.08 15.42 -18.21
C PHE A 9 -26.20 14.14 -18.19
N LEU A 10 -25.21 14.11 -19.09
CA LEU A 10 -24.01 13.31 -18.95
C LEU A 10 -23.26 13.85 -17.73
N PHE A 11 -23.74 13.51 -16.53
CA PHE A 11 -22.89 13.58 -15.35
C PHE A 11 -21.78 12.56 -15.57
N PRO A 12 -20.50 12.96 -15.70
CA PRO A 12 -19.44 12.00 -15.51
C PRO A 12 -19.60 11.53 -14.06
N VAL A 13 -20.00 10.26 -13.88
CA VAL A 13 -19.83 9.59 -12.60
C VAL A 13 -18.32 9.58 -12.37
N ILE A 14 -17.84 10.59 -11.64
CA ILE A 14 -16.48 10.62 -11.15
C ILE A 14 -16.43 9.46 -10.16
N VAL A 15 -15.96 8.30 -10.61
CA VAL A 15 -15.62 7.18 -9.75
C VAL A 15 -14.39 7.63 -8.95
N VAL A 16 -14.66 8.32 -7.84
CA VAL A 16 -13.63 8.71 -6.88
C VAL A 16 -13.01 7.40 -6.37
N GLY A 17 -11.72 7.22 -6.67
CA GLY A 17 -10.93 6.01 -6.45
C GLY A 17 -11.01 5.47 -5.04
N LYS A 18 -12.02 4.65 -4.78
CA LYS A 18 -11.99 3.66 -3.71
C LYS A 18 -11.07 2.54 -4.21
N VAL A 19 -10.02 2.25 -3.45
CA VAL A 19 -9.24 1.03 -3.64
C VAL A 19 -10.24 -0.12 -3.68
N ASP A 20 -10.23 -0.90 -4.76
CA ASP A 20 -11.14 -2.03 -4.90
C ASP A 20 -10.93 -2.98 -3.72
N GLU A 21 -11.95 -3.09 -2.86
CA GLU A 21 -11.89 -3.88 -1.64
C GLU A 21 -11.66 -5.37 -1.95
N PHE A 22 -12.11 -5.83 -3.12
CA PHE A 22 -11.85 -7.18 -3.58
C PHE A 22 -10.38 -7.37 -3.95
N ALA A 23 -9.80 -6.45 -4.72
CA ALA A 23 -8.41 -6.51 -5.10
C ALA A 23 -7.46 -6.36 -3.88
N PHE A 24 -7.87 -5.60 -2.86
CA PHE A 24 -7.15 -5.54 -1.59
C PHE A 24 -7.17 -6.88 -0.83
N ARG A 25 -8.30 -7.61 -0.86
CA ARG A 25 -8.34 -8.98 -0.30
C ARG A 25 -7.43 -9.94 -1.03
N GLU A 26 -7.34 -9.85 -2.36
CA GLU A 26 -6.41 -10.69 -3.14
C GLU A 26 -4.94 -10.46 -2.75
N LEU A 27 -4.57 -9.20 -2.49
CA LEU A 27 -3.25 -8.84 -2.00
C LEU A 27 -2.94 -9.45 -0.62
N HIS A 28 -3.93 -9.48 0.27
CA HIS A 28 -3.77 -10.10 1.58
C HIS A 28 -3.60 -11.63 1.49
N VAL A 29 -4.38 -12.29 0.63
CA VAL A 29 -4.24 -13.74 0.38
C VAL A 29 -2.87 -14.06 -0.24
N PHE A 30 -2.33 -13.13 -1.04
CA PHE A 30 -1.01 -13.30 -1.64
C PHE A 30 0.11 -13.43 -0.60
N PHE A 31 0.01 -12.76 0.55
CA PHE A 31 0.99 -12.88 1.62
C PHE A 31 1.05 -14.28 2.24
N GLN A 32 -0.07 -15.01 2.27
CA GLN A 32 -0.06 -16.41 2.77
C GLN A 32 0.77 -17.34 1.89
N LYS A 33 1.09 -16.94 0.65
CA LYS A 33 1.97 -17.66 -0.27
C LYS A 33 3.42 -17.17 -0.20
N ALA A 34 3.76 -16.32 0.77
CA ALA A 34 5.13 -15.83 0.95
C ALA A 34 6.05 -16.90 1.53
N ASP A 35 5.53 -17.78 2.39
CA ASP A 35 6.22 -18.99 2.88
C ASP A 35 6.49 -19.94 1.70
N HIS A 36 7.68 -19.86 1.13
CA HIS A 36 8.06 -20.57 -0.08
C HIS A 36 8.64 -21.94 0.25
N ASN A 37 9.39 -22.04 1.35
CA ASN A 37 9.99 -23.28 1.81
C ASN A 37 9.00 -24.16 2.62
N HIS A 38 7.80 -23.63 2.93
CA HIS A 38 6.73 -24.28 3.69
C HIS A 38 7.14 -24.65 5.12
N ASP A 39 8.07 -23.91 5.73
CA ASP A 39 8.57 -24.15 7.08
C ASP A 39 7.68 -23.51 8.17
N ARG A 40 6.63 -22.78 7.76
CA ARG A 40 5.68 -22.04 8.60
C ARG A 40 6.27 -20.80 9.27
N TYR A 41 7.35 -20.28 8.73
CA TYR A 41 7.91 -19.00 9.10
C TYR A 41 8.03 -18.10 7.88
N LEU A 42 8.09 -16.80 8.12
CA LEU A 42 8.52 -15.82 7.13
C LEU A 42 9.94 -15.40 7.48
N ASP A 43 10.89 -15.65 6.58
CA ASP A 43 12.24 -15.11 6.70
C ASP A 43 12.47 -13.85 5.83
N LYS A 44 13.66 -13.25 5.95
CA LYS A 44 14.02 -12.03 5.18
C LYS A 44 14.11 -12.26 3.67
N GLN A 45 14.50 -13.46 3.24
CA GLN A 45 14.58 -13.77 1.81
C GLN A 45 13.17 -13.86 1.22
N GLU A 46 12.26 -14.55 1.92
CA GLU A 46 10.85 -14.66 1.54
C GLU A 46 10.14 -13.31 1.59
N LEU A 47 10.44 -12.48 2.59
CA LEU A 47 9.97 -11.10 2.68
C LEU A 47 10.39 -10.30 1.45
N GLY A 48 11.68 -10.31 1.09
CA GLY A 48 12.18 -9.57 -0.07
C GLY A 48 11.48 -9.96 -1.37
N GLN A 49 11.28 -11.28 -1.58
CA GLN A 49 10.54 -11.79 -2.74
C GLN A 49 9.05 -11.38 -2.71
N PHE A 50 8.43 -11.39 -1.53
CA PHE A 50 7.06 -10.93 -1.36
C PHE A 50 6.95 -9.45 -1.76
N VAL A 51 7.80 -8.58 -1.22
CA VAL A 51 7.79 -7.14 -1.48
C VAL A 51 7.98 -6.84 -2.96
N ASP A 52 8.93 -7.51 -3.62
CA ASP A 52 9.16 -7.37 -5.06
C ASP A 52 7.90 -7.67 -5.88
N ARG A 53 7.22 -8.79 -5.56
CA ARG A 53 6.01 -9.20 -6.28
C ARG A 53 4.81 -8.31 -5.94
N PHE A 54 4.67 -7.94 -4.67
CA PHE A 54 3.60 -7.09 -4.18
C PHE A 54 3.64 -5.72 -4.84
N MET A 55 4.79 -5.05 -4.79
CA MET A 55 4.98 -3.71 -5.36
C MET A 55 4.73 -3.70 -6.87
N LYS A 56 5.18 -4.72 -7.61
CA LYS A 56 4.92 -4.85 -9.05
C LYS A 56 3.43 -5.02 -9.40
N ARG A 57 2.62 -5.57 -8.49
CA ARG A 57 1.18 -5.76 -8.69
C ARG A 57 0.36 -4.52 -8.34
N LEU A 58 0.82 -3.68 -7.41
CA LEU A 58 0.07 -2.52 -6.93
C LEU A 58 -0.47 -1.61 -8.05
N PRO A 59 0.28 -1.26 -9.12
CA PRO A 59 -0.26 -0.42 -10.20
C PRO A 59 -1.44 -1.03 -10.97
N GLY A 60 -1.55 -2.35 -11.00
CA GLY A 60 -2.68 -3.06 -11.63
C GLY A 60 -3.93 -3.10 -10.76
N ILE A 61 -3.80 -2.74 -9.48
CA ILE A 61 -4.87 -2.80 -8.46
C ILE A 61 -5.29 -1.39 -8.03
N ILE A 62 -4.33 -0.49 -7.91
CA ILE A 62 -4.51 0.88 -7.46
C ILE A 62 -4.26 1.80 -8.63
N ASN A 63 -5.32 2.44 -9.12
CA ASN A 63 -5.22 3.30 -10.28
C ASN A 63 -4.31 4.51 -10.04
N GLY A 64 -3.39 4.73 -10.99
CA GLY A 64 -2.50 5.90 -11.03
C GLY A 64 -1.47 5.95 -9.91
N VAL A 65 -1.08 4.81 -9.33
CA VAL A 65 0.19 4.70 -8.60
C VAL A 65 1.24 4.09 -9.50
N GLN A 66 2.52 4.32 -9.20
CA GLN A 66 3.63 3.72 -9.92
C GLN A 66 4.51 2.90 -8.98
N ALA A 67 5.00 1.77 -9.50
CA ALA A 67 5.99 0.93 -8.83
C ALA A 67 7.34 1.07 -9.54
N SER A 68 7.93 2.27 -9.45
CA SER A 68 9.28 2.50 -9.97
C SER A 68 10.31 1.61 -9.27
N LYS A 69 11.50 1.47 -9.85
CA LYS A 69 12.61 0.74 -9.22
C LYS A 69 12.91 1.31 -7.82
N ASP A 70 12.89 2.63 -7.69
CA ASP A 70 13.10 3.32 -6.41
C ASP A 70 11.98 3.05 -5.41
N ALA A 71 10.73 2.96 -5.88
CA ALA A 71 9.60 2.59 -5.02
C ALA A 71 9.76 1.17 -4.48
N ILE A 72 10.17 0.22 -5.33
CA ILE A 72 10.40 -1.17 -4.93
C ILE A 72 11.55 -1.25 -3.91
N GLU A 73 12.66 -0.56 -4.16
CA GLU A 73 13.80 -0.54 -3.24
C GLU A 73 13.44 0.12 -1.90
N GLY A 74 12.76 1.26 -1.92
CA GLY A 74 12.23 1.90 -0.71
C GLY A 74 11.26 0.99 0.03
N GLY A 75 10.45 0.22 -0.71
CA GLY A 75 9.59 -0.81 -0.14
C GLY A 75 10.37 -1.88 0.61
N LYS A 76 11.49 -2.38 0.05
CA LYS A 76 12.35 -3.36 0.72
C LYS A 76 12.95 -2.82 2.01
N VAL A 77 13.53 -1.62 1.97
CA VAL A 77 14.12 -0.97 3.14
C VAL A 77 13.10 -0.82 4.27
N LEU A 78 11.90 -0.31 3.97
CA LEU A 78 10.84 -0.18 4.97
C LEU A 78 10.35 -1.52 5.50
N SER A 79 10.30 -2.53 4.63
CA SER A 79 9.90 -3.88 5.00
C SER A 79 10.89 -4.51 5.96
N ASP A 80 12.18 -4.37 5.71
CA ASP A 80 13.25 -4.86 6.58
C ASP A 80 13.23 -4.16 7.94
N GLU A 81 13.07 -2.84 7.96
CA GLU A 81 12.92 -2.09 9.22
C GLU A 81 11.69 -2.52 10.01
N LEU A 82 10.57 -2.72 9.32
CA LEU A 82 9.34 -3.18 9.95
C LEU A 82 9.48 -4.62 10.47
N PHE A 83 10.15 -5.49 9.71
CA PHE A 83 10.39 -6.88 10.11
C PHE A 83 11.19 -6.93 11.39
N ASN A 84 12.30 -6.18 11.47
CA ASN A 84 13.14 -6.12 12.67
C ASN A 84 12.38 -5.59 13.91
N ARG A 85 11.30 -4.83 13.74
CA ARG A 85 10.43 -4.38 14.86
C ARG A 85 9.46 -5.47 15.32
N PHE A 86 9.09 -6.39 14.43
CA PHE A 86 8.17 -7.50 14.72
C PHE A 86 8.92 -8.76 15.19
N ASP A 87 10.15 -8.96 14.74
CA ASP A 87 11.08 -10.02 15.17
C ASP A 87 11.67 -9.68 16.55
N LYS A 88 10.87 -9.93 17.59
CA LYS A 88 11.16 -9.48 18.96
C LYS A 88 12.27 -10.28 19.63
N ASP A 89 12.36 -11.56 19.33
CA ASP A 89 13.39 -12.48 19.84
C ASP A 89 14.65 -12.52 18.96
N LYS A 90 14.61 -11.86 17.78
CA LYS A 90 15.75 -11.67 16.88
C LYS A 90 16.27 -12.98 16.31
N ASP A 91 15.36 -13.93 16.07
CA ASP A 91 15.70 -15.21 15.46
C ASP A 91 15.73 -15.13 13.91
N GLY A 92 15.37 -13.96 13.36
CA GLY A 92 15.36 -13.70 11.93
C GLY A 92 14.11 -14.19 11.21
N LYS A 93 13.06 -14.58 11.95
CA LYS A 93 11.86 -15.21 11.42
C LYS A 93 10.59 -14.67 12.09
N LEU A 94 9.45 -14.78 11.41
CA LEU A 94 8.13 -14.53 11.99
C LEU A 94 7.23 -15.74 11.82
N SER A 95 6.62 -16.23 12.89
CA SER A 95 5.79 -17.43 12.77
C SER A 95 4.48 -17.16 12.04
N PHE A 96 4.10 -18.05 11.12
CA PHE A 96 2.74 -18.12 10.57
C PHE A 96 1.76 -18.83 11.53
N ARG A 97 2.23 -19.41 12.64
CA ARG A 97 1.37 -20.08 13.62
C ARG A 97 0.65 -19.06 14.50
N GLY A 98 -0.67 -19.01 14.35
CA GLY A 98 -1.56 -18.31 15.26
C GLY A 98 -2.27 -19.27 16.20
N SER A 99 -3.26 -18.74 16.92
CA SER A 99 -4.25 -19.53 17.66
C SER A 99 -5.65 -19.07 17.25
N LEU A 100 -6.69 -19.75 17.76
CA LEU A 100 -8.07 -19.32 17.55
C LEU A 100 -8.36 -17.90 18.08
N LEU A 101 -7.61 -17.45 19.09
CA LEU A 101 -7.81 -16.15 19.75
C LEU A 101 -6.80 -15.08 19.34
N ARG A 102 -5.72 -15.45 18.66
CA ARG A 102 -4.62 -14.54 18.32
C ARG A 102 -4.09 -14.83 16.92
N LYS A 103 -4.03 -13.78 16.10
CA LYS A 103 -3.32 -13.79 14.82
C LYS A 103 -1.84 -14.13 15.03
N SER A 104 -1.24 -14.80 14.05
CA SER A 104 0.19 -15.09 14.06
C SER A 104 1.03 -13.82 13.92
N GLU A 105 2.32 -13.92 14.23
CA GLU A 105 3.27 -12.82 14.08
C GLU A 105 3.36 -12.36 12.63
N ALA A 106 3.51 -13.31 11.70
CA ALA A 106 3.57 -13.03 10.27
C ALA A 106 2.27 -12.34 9.79
N THR A 107 1.09 -12.76 10.26
CA THR A 107 -0.17 -12.11 9.90
C THR A 107 -0.28 -10.69 10.47
N ASN A 108 0.13 -10.45 11.71
CA ASN A 108 0.13 -9.10 12.27
C ASN A 108 1.09 -8.19 11.53
N PHE A 109 2.27 -8.71 11.20
CA PHE A 109 3.26 -8.02 10.38
C PHE A 109 2.74 -7.69 8.98
N SER A 110 2.12 -8.64 8.25
CA SER A 110 1.59 -8.38 6.90
C SER A 110 0.54 -7.28 6.88
N ASN A 111 -0.38 -7.31 7.84
CA ASN A 111 -1.43 -6.30 7.95
C ASN A 111 -0.85 -4.88 8.08
N MET A 112 0.30 -4.73 8.74
CA MET A 112 1.01 -3.47 8.84
C MET A 112 1.80 -3.17 7.56
N LEU A 113 2.55 -4.15 7.07
CA LEU A 113 3.42 -4.03 5.90
C LEU A 113 2.64 -3.60 4.66
N GLU A 114 1.54 -4.27 4.34
CA GLU A 114 0.71 -3.98 3.17
C GLU A 114 0.26 -2.51 3.14
N LYS A 115 -0.19 -2.00 4.30
CA LYS A 115 -0.61 -0.59 4.43
C LYS A 115 0.55 0.38 4.25
N VAL A 116 1.72 0.08 4.84
CA VAL A 116 2.92 0.91 4.71
C VAL A 116 3.37 0.98 3.25
N LEU A 117 3.41 -0.15 2.54
CA LEU A 117 3.79 -0.20 1.12
C LEU A 117 2.78 0.53 0.23
N ILE A 118 1.48 0.43 0.54
CA ILE A 118 0.45 1.17 -0.17
C ILE A 118 0.60 2.68 0.07
N ASN A 119 0.87 3.12 1.30
CA ASN A 119 1.15 4.51 1.58
C ASN A 119 2.38 5.02 0.83
N LEU A 120 3.46 4.23 0.77
CA LEU A 120 4.67 4.55 0.02
C LEU A 120 4.35 4.85 -1.45
N VAL A 121 3.64 3.95 -2.15
CA VAL A 121 3.34 4.17 -3.57
C VAL A 121 2.41 5.36 -3.79
N HIS A 122 1.54 5.67 -2.83
CA HIS A 122 0.71 6.89 -2.89
C HIS A 122 1.57 8.14 -2.72
N GLU A 123 2.45 8.20 -1.73
CA GLU A 123 3.34 9.36 -1.51
C GLU A 123 4.24 9.60 -2.73
N ILE A 124 4.88 8.55 -3.26
CA ILE A 124 5.72 8.65 -4.48
C ILE A 124 4.91 9.17 -5.67
N SER A 125 3.64 8.78 -5.75
CA SER A 125 2.73 9.21 -6.82
C SER A 125 2.05 10.55 -6.54
N ASN A 126 2.46 11.29 -5.51
CA ASN A 126 1.84 12.55 -5.04
C ASN A 126 0.32 12.42 -4.80
N LYS A 127 -0.12 11.27 -4.30
CA LYS A 127 -1.51 10.99 -3.93
C LYS A 127 -1.68 10.96 -2.43
N ARG A 128 -2.91 11.21 -1.98
CA ARG A 128 -3.27 11.08 -0.56
C ARG A 128 -3.13 9.62 -0.12
N PRO A 129 -2.34 9.31 0.91
CA PRO A 129 -2.23 7.95 1.44
C PRO A 129 -3.56 7.49 2.06
N PRO A 130 -4.01 6.26 1.78
CA PRO A 130 -5.29 5.76 2.28
C PRO A 130 -5.24 5.32 3.75
N PHE A 131 -4.05 5.06 4.32
CA PHE A 131 -3.88 4.59 5.70
C PHE A 131 -3.06 5.56 6.54
N PRO A 132 -3.58 6.76 6.88
CA PRO A 132 -2.82 7.80 7.58
C PRO A 132 -2.30 7.34 8.95
N GLU A 133 -2.96 6.40 9.61
CA GLU A 133 -2.62 5.90 10.94
C GLU A 133 -1.30 5.12 11.00
N VAL A 134 -0.80 4.68 9.84
CA VAL A 134 0.44 3.90 9.70
C VAL A 134 1.32 4.47 8.60
N ASN A 135 1.21 5.77 8.30
CA ASN A 135 2.03 6.42 7.30
C ASN A 135 3.38 6.84 7.91
N PRO A 136 4.51 6.19 7.57
CA PRO A 136 5.83 6.59 8.10
C PRO A 136 6.31 7.94 7.53
N PHE A 137 5.62 8.47 6.51
CA PHE A 137 5.92 9.75 5.88
C PHE A 137 5.01 10.89 6.35
N ALA A 138 4.08 10.59 7.26
CA ALA A 138 3.31 11.61 7.95
C ALA A 138 4.26 12.34 8.90
N SER A 139 4.78 13.48 8.45
CA SER A 139 5.33 14.46 9.40
C SER A 139 4.24 14.84 10.39
N ASP A 140 4.53 14.90 11.68
CA ASP A 140 3.65 15.41 12.75
C ASP A 140 3.10 16.85 12.51
N GLY A 141 3.39 17.47 11.36
CA GLY A 141 2.80 18.71 10.94
C GLY A 141 3.07 19.05 9.48
N ARG A 142 2.48 18.33 8.51
CA ARG A 142 2.29 18.87 7.15
C ARG A 142 1.24 19.98 7.23
N LYS A 143 1.67 21.14 7.76
CA LYS A 143 0.99 22.43 7.64
C LYS A 143 0.66 22.62 6.17
N LYS A 144 -0.64 22.69 5.87
CA LYS A 144 -1.27 23.07 4.59
C LYS A 144 -0.24 23.48 3.52
N ARG A 145 0.22 22.54 2.69
CA ARG A 145 0.68 22.93 1.36
C ARG A 145 -0.58 23.13 0.54
N ASN A 146 -0.94 24.41 0.40
CA ASN A 146 -2.04 24.88 -0.42
C ASN A 146 -1.95 24.18 -1.79
N ALA A 147 -2.87 23.26 -2.03
CA ALA A 147 -3.39 23.09 -3.37
C ALA A 147 -4.06 24.43 -3.71
N ASP A 148 -3.81 24.94 -4.92
CA ASP A 148 -4.32 26.22 -5.48
C ASP A 148 -3.32 27.39 -5.44
N THR A 149 -2.16 27.24 -6.06
CA THR A 149 -1.59 28.35 -6.87
C THR A 149 -0.67 27.80 -7.96
N PRO A 150 -0.95 28.03 -9.26
CA PRO A 150 0.01 27.77 -10.32
C PRO A 150 1.23 28.69 -10.17
N PRO A 151 2.44 28.24 -10.56
CA PRO A 151 3.62 29.11 -10.52
C PRO A 151 3.43 30.29 -11.47
N THR A 152 3.44 31.50 -10.92
CA THR A 152 3.53 32.72 -11.70
C THR A 152 4.95 32.82 -12.26
N ILE A 153 5.09 32.63 -13.57
CA ILE A 153 6.33 32.92 -14.28
C ILE A 153 6.36 34.43 -14.50
N SER A 154 7.16 35.15 -13.72
CA SER A 154 7.46 36.55 -13.99
C SER A 154 8.50 36.64 -15.11
N SER A 155 8.16 37.44 -16.13
CA SER A 155 9.00 37.83 -17.27
C SER A 155 10.14 38.76 -16.86
#